data_AF-A0A437DK02-F1
#
_entry.id   AF-A0A437DK02-F1
#
_cell.length_a   1.000
_cell.length_b   1.000
_cell.length_c   1.000
_cell.angle_alpha   90.00
_cell.angle_beta   90.00
_cell.angle_gamma   90.00
#
_symmetry.space_group_name_H-M   'P 1'
#
loop_
_entity.id
_entity.type
_entity.pdbx_description
1 polymer ?
#
loop_
_entity_poly.entity_id
_entity_poly.type
_entity_poly.pdbx_seq_one_letter_code
_entity_poly.pdbx_strand_id
1 'polypeptide(L)'
;MFGFIHLSVQEFLAALHVHLTFIKSGVNLMQEHKKYWLSIFCQNSSVQFYQSAINKALQSPNGHMDLFLRFLLGLSLQTNQSLLQGLVTQTESSSQTNQETVQYIKEKISENLSAEKSINLFHCLNELNDGSLVEEIQQFLSSGRLSRYKLSPAQWSALVFILLSSEEDLEVFDLKKYSASEEALLRLLPVIKASNKARLSGCNLSERSCAALSSVLSSQFSRLRDLDLSNNNLQDSGVKLLSAELASPQCKLETLSLSGCLITEDGCTSLASALNSNHSHLRELDLSYNHPGEAGIKQLSTTREDPHWRLDTLRAEPAGVQWLTPGLRKYSCRLTIDTNTVNRNLKLSDNNRKVTFEKELQSYPDHPDRFECWYQLLCRDGLTGRCYWEVEWKDLAYISVSYRGICRKGNSNDCVFGWNNHSWTLCCSRDRGYTVCHNNRETYISSSSSSSSYRVAVYVDCPGGTLSFFKMSSDSLSHLYTFTTTFTEPLYPGFGFRGWPSSSVVLCEQS
;
A
#
# COMPACT_ATOMS: atom_id res chain seq x y z
N MET A 1 -28.40 48.24 -6.02
CA MET A 1 -28.29 46.77 -6.15
C MET A 1 -27.51 46.28 -4.95
N PHE A 2 -28.10 45.43 -4.11
CA PHE A 2 -27.39 44.83 -2.98
C PHE A 2 -26.95 43.42 -3.37
N GLY A 3 -25.75 43.02 -2.94
CA GLY A 3 -25.19 41.70 -3.18
C GLY A 3 -24.33 41.27 -1.99
N PHE A 4 -24.09 39.96 -1.88
CA PHE A 4 -23.16 39.44 -0.89
C PHE A 4 -21.72 39.78 -1.26
N ILE A 5 -20.87 39.87 -0.24
CA ILE A 5 -19.45 40.21 -0.42
C ILE A 5 -18.69 39.15 -1.22
N HIS A 6 -19.13 37.89 -1.17
CA HIS A 6 -18.60 36.79 -1.96
C HIS A 6 -19.66 35.68 -2.10
N LEU A 7 -19.60 34.89 -3.17
CA LEU A 7 -20.54 33.80 -3.43
C LEU A 7 -20.54 32.75 -2.31
N SER A 8 -19.35 32.44 -1.75
CA SER A 8 -19.24 31.52 -0.62
C SER A 8 -20.02 31.97 0.62
N VAL A 9 -20.09 33.28 0.87
CA VAL A 9 -20.87 33.84 2.00
C VAL A 9 -22.35 33.67 1.73
N GLN A 10 -22.79 33.90 0.50
CA GLN A 10 -24.18 33.66 0.09
C GLN A 10 -24.57 32.18 0.26
N GLU A 11 -23.73 31.26 -0.21
CA GLU A 11 -23.99 29.81 -0.14
C GLU A 11 -23.93 29.28 1.29
N PHE A 12 -23.02 29.79 2.11
CA PHE A 12 -22.98 29.48 3.55
C PHE A 12 -24.27 29.92 4.24
N LEU A 13 -24.71 31.16 4.02
CA LEU A 13 -25.94 31.67 4.64
C LEU A 13 -27.18 30.93 4.13
N ALA A 14 -27.21 30.53 2.86
CA ALA A 14 -28.25 29.68 2.32
C ALA A 14 -28.24 28.29 3.00
N ALA A 15 -27.08 27.66 3.16
CA ALA A 15 -26.95 26.37 3.85
C ALA A 15 -27.40 26.47 5.31
N LEU A 16 -26.99 27.52 6.01
CA LEU A 16 -27.42 27.81 7.38
C LEU A 16 -28.94 28.00 7.47
N HIS A 17 -29.53 28.79 6.56
CA HIS A 17 -30.97 29.00 6.51
C HIS A 17 -31.74 27.69 6.30
N VAL A 18 -31.30 26.86 5.34
CA VAL A 18 -31.93 25.57 5.03
C VAL A 18 -31.81 24.60 6.22
N HIS A 19 -30.63 24.52 6.84
CA HIS A 19 -30.39 23.68 8.01
C HIS A 19 -31.23 24.10 9.22
N LEU A 20 -31.24 25.40 9.56
CA LEU A 20 -32.03 25.93 10.68
C LEU A 20 -33.53 25.76 10.47
N THR A 21 -34.01 25.91 9.23
CA THR A 21 -35.43 25.71 8.90
C THR A 21 -35.83 24.26 9.14
N PHE A 22 -35.00 23.31 8.68
CA PHE A 22 -35.25 21.89 8.90
C PHE A 22 -35.26 21.55 10.40
N ILE A 23 -34.26 21.98 11.16
CA ILE A 23 -34.18 21.68 12.61
C ILE A 23 -35.34 22.31 13.39
N LYS A 24 -35.77 23.53 13.05
CA LYS A 24 -36.83 24.23 13.82
C LYS A 24 -38.25 23.78 13.47
N SER A 25 -38.48 23.36 12.22
CA SER A 25 -39.84 23.12 11.72
C SER A 25 -40.06 21.76 11.05
N GLY A 26 -39.01 20.96 10.85
CA GLY A 26 -39.05 19.69 10.13
C GLY A 26 -39.21 19.82 8.61
N VAL A 27 -39.27 21.04 8.08
CA VAL A 27 -39.52 21.30 6.65
C VAL A 27 -38.25 21.09 5.83
N ASN A 28 -38.30 20.11 4.92
CA ASN A 28 -37.21 19.83 3.98
C ASN A 28 -37.34 20.70 2.71
N LEU A 29 -36.64 21.85 2.69
CA LEU A 29 -36.58 22.75 1.53
C LEU A 29 -35.85 22.16 0.30
N MET A 30 -35.15 21.03 0.46
CA MET A 30 -34.42 20.36 -0.61
C MET A 30 -35.29 19.39 -1.42
N GLN A 31 -36.51 19.09 -0.98
CA GLN A 31 -37.42 18.18 -1.66
C GLN A 31 -38.21 18.88 -2.79
N GLU A 32 -38.43 18.20 -3.93
CA GLU A 32 -39.20 18.77 -5.04
C GLU A 32 -40.69 18.96 -4.73
N HIS A 33 -41.29 20.02 -5.29
CA HIS A 33 -42.66 20.47 -5.05
C HIS A 33 -43.77 19.43 -5.31
N LYS A 34 -43.52 18.36 -6.06
CA LYS A 34 -44.53 17.33 -6.41
C LYS A 34 -44.97 16.44 -5.24
N LYS A 35 -44.33 16.52 -4.07
CA LYS A 35 -44.68 15.73 -2.86
C LYS A 35 -45.15 16.54 -1.65
N TYR A 36 -45.31 17.86 -1.76
CA TYR A 36 -45.68 18.72 -0.63
C TYR A 36 -47.02 18.35 0.02
N TRP A 37 -47.95 17.77 -0.74
CA TRP A 37 -49.27 17.37 -0.22
C TRP A 37 -49.31 16.00 0.46
N LEU A 38 -48.29 15.15 0.27
CA LEU A 38 -48.20 13.81 0.89
C LEU A 38 -47.24 13.74 2.08
N SER A 39 -46.42 14.77 2.33
CA SER A 39 -45.36 14.76 3.35
C SER A 39 -45.74 15.35 4.70
N ILE A 40 -46.90 16.01 4.84
CA ILE A 40 -47.35 16.56 6.14
C ILE A 40 -47.57 15.45 7.20
N PHE A 41 -47.66 14.18 6.76
CA PHE A 41 -47.86 13.02 7.63
C PHE A 41 -46.60 12.15 7.87
N CYS A 42 -45.45 12.49 7.29
CA CYS A 42 -44.21 11.74 7.50
C CYS A 42 -43.20 12.64 8.22
N GLN A 43 -42.78 12.27 9.43
CA GLN A 43 -41.52 12.77 9.98
C GLN A 43 -40.40 12.38 9.00
N ASN A 44 -39.93 13.34 8.20
CA ASN A 44 -38.78 13.13 7.33
C ASN A 44 -37.56 12.94 8.24
N SER A 45 -36.91 11.78 8.15
CA SER A 45 -35.70 11.54 8.93
C SER A 45 -34.60 12.53 8.51
N SER A 46 -33.77 12.95 9.47
CA SER A 46 -32.60 13.82 9.19
C SER A 46 -31.70 13.25 8.09
N VAL A 47 -31.66 11.93 7.93
CA VAL A 47 -30.96 11.22 6.85
C VAL A 47 -31.55 11.55 5.48
N GLN A 48 -32.88 11.49 5.32
CA GLN A 48 -33.55 11.83 4.05
C GLN A 48 -33.35 13.29 3.66
N PHE A 49 -33.21 14.19 4.63
CA PHE A 49 -32.91 15.60 4.40
C PHE A 49 -31.56 15.78 3.71
N TYR A 50 -30.48 15.23 4.27
CA TYR A 50 -29.15 15.33 3.67
C TYR A 50 -29.06 14.56 2.35
N GLN A 51 -29.67 13.38 2.23
CA GLN A 51 -29.75 12.65 0.97
C GLN A 51 -30.44 13.45 -0.13
N SER A 52 -31.51 14.19 0.19
CA SER A 52 -32.19 15.07 -0.76
C SER A 52 -31.27 16.20 -1.22
N ALA A 53 -30.50 16.79 -0.30
CA ALA A 53 -29.53 17.83 -0.62
C ALA A 53 -28.42 17.33 -1.56
N ILE A 54 -27.87 16.15 -1.26
CA ILE A 54 -26.85 15.48 -2.09
C ILE A 54 -27.39 15.27 -3.51
N ASN A 55 -28.58 14.68 -3.64
CA ASN A 55 -29.18 14.43 -4.95
C ASN A 55 -29.42 15.73 -5.75
N LYS A 56 -29.89 16.79 -5.09
CA LYS A 56 -30.12 18.09 -5.74
C LYS A 56 -28.82 18.74 -6.21
N ALA A 57 -27.75 18.63 -5.42
CA ALA A 57 -26.43 19.09 -5.83
C ALA A 57 -25.89 18.26 -7.01
N LEU A 58 -26.05 16.94 -7.00
CA LEU A 58 -25.63 16.07 -8.11
C LEU A 58 -26.43 16.30 -9.40
N GLN A 59 -27.67 16.78 -9.32
CA GLN A 59 -28.47 17.18 -10.48
C GLN A 59 -28.07 18.55 -11.04
N SER A 60 -27.32 19.36 -10.27
CA SER A 60 -26.82 20.65 -10.72
C SER A 60 -25.86 20.46 -11.92
N PRO A 61 -26.08 21.18 -13.04
CA PRO A 61 -25.24 21.03 -14.23
C PRO A 61 -23.86 21.68 -14.09
N ASN A 62 -23.72 22.65 -13.20
CA ASN A 62 -22.57 23.57 -13.12
C ASN A 62 -21.97 23.69 -11.71
N GLY A 63 -22.30 22.77 -10.79
CA GLY A 63 -21.66 22.69 -9.47
C GLY A 63 -21.98 23.85 -8.52
N HIS A 64 -22.92 24.74 -8.86
CA HIS A 64 -23.28 25.91 -8.02
C HIS A 64 -23.90 25.55 -6.66
N MET A 65 -24.14 24.25 -6.40
CA MET A 65 -24.63 23.75 -5.12
C MET A 65 -23.53 23.04 -4.33
N ASP A 66 -22.31 22.97 -4.86
CA ASP A 66 -21.24 22.16 -4.31
C ASP A 66 -20.77 22.71 -2.96
N LEU A 67 -20.46 23.99 -2.91
CA LEU A 67 -20.03 24.65 -1.69
C LEU A 67 -21.18 24.83 -0.69
N PHE A 68 -22.40 25.06 -1.18
CA PHE A 68 -23.61 24.98 -0.35
C PHE A 68 -23.74 23.61 0.32
N LEU A 69 -23.56 22.50 -0.41
CA LEU A 69 -23.68 21.15 0.12
C LEU A 69 -22.61 20.87 1.17
N ARG A 70 -21.37 21.29 0.92
CA ARG A 70 -20.26 21.19 1.88
C ARG A 70 -20.60 21.88 3.19
N PHE A 71 -21.04 23.14 3.14
CA PHE A 71 -21.47 23.86 4.34
C PHE A 71 -22.64 23.19 5.04
N LEU A 72 -23.64 22.73 4.29
CA LEU A 72 -24.82 22.08 4.86
C LEU A 72 -24.47 20.80 5.63
N LEU A 73 -23.54 19.99 5.10
CA LEU A 73 -23.05 18.78 5.76
C LEU A 73 -22.09 19.12 6.92
N GLY A 74 -21.22 20.12 6.77
CA GLY A 74 -20.40 20.61 7.89
C GLY A 74 -21.25 21.09 9.07
N LEU A 75 -22.39 21.73 8.82
CA LEU A 75 -23.35 22.14 9.85
C LEU A 75 -24.04 20.95 10.55
N SER A 76 -24.01 19.75 9.98
CA SER A 76 -24.54 18.55 10.64
C SER A 76 -23.61 18.03 11.73
N LEU A 77 -22.34 18.45 11.79
CA LEU A 77 -21.42 18.04 12.83
C LEU A 77 -21.74 18.71 14.17
N GLN A 78 -21.75 17.91 15.24
CA GLN A 78 -22.03 18.38 16.60
C GLN A 78 -21.06 19.48 17.06
N THR A 79 -19.78 19.39 16.65
CA THR A 79 -18.76 20.40 16.91
C THR A 79 -19.16 21.76 16.34
N ASN A 80 -19.64 21.80 15.10
CA ASN A 80 -20.07 23.03 14.44
C ASN A 80 -21.41 23.54 14.98
N GLN A 81 -22.33 22.63 15.36
CA GLN A 81 -23.59 23.02 16.00
C GLN A 81 -23.38 23.65 17.38
N SER A 82 -22.34 23.24 18.12
CA SER A 82 -22.02 23.84 19.42
C SER A 82 -21.73 25.34 19.31
N LEU A 83 -21.15 25.79 18.19
CA LEU A 83 -20.89 27.19 17.90
C LEU A 83 -22.17 27.99 17.59
N LEU A 84 -23.28 27.30 17.31
CA LEU A 84 -24.57 27.87 16.95
C LEU A 84 -25.62 27.74 18.07
N GLN A 85 -25.21 27.42 19.30
CA GLN A 85 -26.12 27.25 20.45
C GLN A 85 -27.05 28.44 20.69
N GLY A 86 -26.63 29.67 20.37
CA GLY A 86 -27.49 30.86 20.44
C GLY A 86 -28.65 30.88 19.42
N LEU A 87 -28.58 30.06 18.37
CA LEU A 87 -29.55 29.97 17.27
C LEU A 87 -30.31 28.63 17.25
N VAL A 88 -29.73 27.59 17.86
CA VAL A 88 -30.22 26.20 17.86
C VAL A 88 -30.34 25.68 19.30
N THR A 89 -31.58 25.48 19.77
CA THR A 89 -31.87 25.01 21.14
C THR A 89 -31.98 23.48 21.26
N GLN A 90 -32.02 22.74 20.15
CA GLN A 90 -32.07 21.28 20.11
C GLN A 90 -30.90 20.72 19.29
N THR A 91 -30.05 19.92 19.93
CA THR A 91 -28.95 19.20 19.26
C THR A 91 -29.49 17.87 18.74
N GLU A 92 -30.20 17.91 17.60
CA GLU A 92 -30.78 16.72 16.97
C GLU A 92 -29.85 16.07 15.93
N SER A 93 -28.56 16.46 15.91
CA SER A 93 -27.54 15.73 15.16
C SER A 93 -27.15 14.47 15.94
N SER A 94 -27.61 13.32 15.47
CA SER A 94 -27.10 12.03 15.93
C SER A 94 -25.89 11.64 15.09
N SER A 95 -24.84 11.13 15.75
CA SER A 95 -23.70 10.47 15.09
C SER A 95 -24.18 9.43 14.05
N GLN A 96 -25.30 8.77 14.32
CA GLN A 96 -25.96 7.81 13.45
C GLN A 96 -26.39 8.43 12.10
N THR A 97 -26.99 9.64 12.11
CA THR A 97 -27.41 10.33 10.88
C THR A 97 -26.22 10.65 9.98
N ASN A 98 -25.11 11.11 10.57
CA ASN A 98 -23.90 11.41 9.81
C ASN A 98 -23.29 10.15 9.22
N GLN A 99 -23.25 9.03 9.96
CA GLN A 99 -22.77 7.75 9.43
C GLN A 99 -23.61 7.23 8.26
N GLU A 100 -24.94 7.31 8.34
CA GLU A 100 -25.83 6.93 7.24
C GLU A 100 -25.68 7.86 6.02
N THR A 101 -25.44 9.15 6.26
CA THR A 101 -25.17 10.13 5.19
C THR A 101 -23.82 9.86 4.52
N VAL A 102 -22.78 9.55 5.30
CA VAL A 102 -21.47 9.12 4.79
C VAL A 102 -21.60 7.89 3.90
N GLN A 103 -22.33 6.87 4.36
CA GLN A 103 -22.56 5.65 3.58
C GLN A 103 -23.26 5.95 2.26
N TYR A 104 -24.26 6.82 2.28
CA TYR A 104 -24.94 7.27 1.06
C TYR A 104 -24.01 8.01 0.09
N ILE A 105 -23.12 8.87 0.60
CA ILE A 105 -22.13 9.56 -0.24
C ILE A 105 -21.19 8.54 -0.89
N LYS A 106 -20.71 7.54 -0.14
CA LYS A 106 -19.86 6.46 -0.66
C LYS A 106 -20.56 5.67 -1.76
N GLU A 107 -21.84 5.33 -1.57
CA GLU A 107 -22.68 4.70 -2.61
C GLU A 107 -22.75 5.58 -3.87
N LYS A 108 -22.95 6.89 -3.73
CA LYS A 108 -22.96 7.82 -4.87
C LYS A 108 -21.62 7.92 -5.58
N ILE A 109 -20.51 7.91 -4.86
CA ILE A 109 -19.15 7.89 -5.47
C ILE A 109 -18.91 6.58 -6.23
N SER A 110 -19.53 5.48 -5.80
CA SER A 110 -19.47 4.19 -6.50
C SER A 110 -20.26 4.18 -7.82
N GLU A 111 -21.22 5.09 -7.98
CA GLU A 111 -21.93 5.32 -9.24
C GLU A 111 -20.99 6.04 -10.24
N ASN A 112 -21.22 5.87 -11.55
CA ASN A 112 -20.37 6.44 -12.61
C ASN A 112 -20.61 7.96 -12.79
N LEU A 113 -20.25 8.76 -11.78
CA LEU A 113 -20.35 10.22 -11.77
C LEU A 113 -19.22 10.88 -12.58
N SER A 114 -19.39 12.16 -12.93
CA SER A 114 -18.30 12.96 -13.49
C SER A 114 -17.22 13.23 -12.43
N ALA A 115 -15.99 13.54 -12.87
CA ALA A 115 -14.88 13.77 -11.96
C ALA A 115 -15.14 14.92 -10.99
N GLU A 116 -15.76 16.00 -11.46
CA GLU A 116 -16.09 17.19 -10.67
C GLU A 116 -17.09 16.84 -9.56
N LYS A 117 -18.13 16.07 -9.89
CA LYS A 117 -19.15 15.64 -8.93
C LYS A 117 -18.58 14.69 -7.89
N SER A 118 -17.74 13.74 -8.31
CA SER A 118 -17.02 12.87 -7.38
C SER A 118 -16.17 13.69 -6.42
N ILE A 119 -15.31 14.59 -6.93
CA ILE A 119 -14.47 15.46 -6.11
C ILE A 119 -15.31 16.27 -5.10
N ASN A 120 -16.46 16.80 -5.51
CA ASN A 120 -17.35 17.49 -4.57
C ASN A 120 -17.88 16.58 -3.46
N LEU A 121 -18.30 15.36 -3.77
CA LEU A 121 -18.73 14.39 -2.77
C LEU A 121 -17.59 13.98 -1.82
N PHE A 122 -16.35 13.91 -2.30
CA PHE A 122 -15.20 13.69 -1.43
C PHE A 122 -14.94 14.86 -0.49
N HIS A 123 -15.06 16.11 -0.98
CA HIS A 123 -15.04 17.25 -0.07
C HIS A 123 -16.13 17.15 1.00
N CYS A 124 -17.33 16.69 0.64
CA CYS A 124 -18.40 16.47 1.60
C CYS A 124 -18.03 15.42 2.67
N LEU A 125 -17.30 14.35 2.32
CA LEU A 125 -16.78 13.38 3.29
C LEU A 125 -15.75 14.01 4.24
N ASN A 126 -14.84 14.84 3.70
CA ASN A 126 -13.88 15.59 4.51
C ASN A 126 -14.59 16.56 5.47
N GLU A 127 -15.63 17.27 5.04
CA GLU A 127 -16.45 18.13 5.91
C GLU A 127 -17.16 17.35 7.03
N LEU A 128 -17.44 16.06 6.80
CA LEU A 128 -18.01 15.15 7.80
C LEU A 128 -16.93 14.46 8.66
N ASN A 129 -15.66 14.84 8.51
CA ASN A 129 -14.50 14.20 9.14
C ASN A 129 -14.39 12.69 8.85
N ASP A 130 -14.84 12.22 7.68
CA ASP A 130 -14.72 10.82 7.25
C ASP A 130 -13.54 10.62 6.29
N GLY A 131 -12.41 10.14 6.81
CA GLY A 131 -11.25 9.71 6.01
C GLY A 131 -11.29 8.24 5.56
N SER A 132 -12.29 7.48 6.01
CA SER A 132 -12.32 6.02 5.87
C SER A 132 -12.44 5.55 4.41
N LEU A 133 -12.97 6.38 3.51
CA LEU A 133 -13.07 6.03 2.08
C LEU A 133 -11.69 5.83 1.42
N VAL A 134 -10.65 6.57 1.84
CA VAL A 134 -9.29 6.37 1.31
C VAL A 134 -8.77 5.01 1.75
N GLU A 135 -8.95 4.67 3.03
CA GLU A 135 -8.56 3.38 3.58
C GLU A 135 -9.31 2.23 2.89
N GLU A 136 -10.61 2.40 2.63
CA GLU A 136 -11.42 1.45 1.87
C GLU A 136 -10.92 1.28 0.42
N ILE A 137 -10.59 2.37 -0.27
CA ILE A 137 -10.03 2.33 -1.64
C ILE A 137 -8.65 1.65 -1.63
N GLN A 138 -7.78 1.97 -0.67
CA GLN A 138 -6.48 1.34 -0.52
C GLN A 138 -6.62 -0.16 -0.27
N GLN A 139 -7.47 -0.58 0.67
CA GLN A 139 -7.78 -1.99 0.92
C GLN A 139 -8.36 -2.68 -0.32
N PHE A 140 -9.22 -1.98 -1.07
CA PHE A 140 -9.82 -2.52 -2.28
C PHE A 140 -8.80 -2.72 -3.39
N LEU A 141 -7.99 -1.71 -3.69
CA LEU A 141 -6.97 -1.76 -4.74
C LEU A 141 -5.84 -2.75 -4.40
N SER A 142 -5.42 -2.79 -3.12
CA SER A 142 -4.37 -3.71 -2.66
C SER A 142 -4.83 -5.17 -2.65
N SER A 143 -6.14 -5.44 -2.52
CA SER A 143 -6.70 -6.79 -2.48
C SER A 143 -6.58 -7.59 -3.79
N GLY A 144 -6.11 -6.98 -4.88
CA GLY A 144 -5.92 -7.66 -6.17
C GLY A 144 -7.22 -8.15 -6.83
N ARG A 145 -8.41 -7.72 -6.33
CA ARG A 145 -9.76 -8.06 -6.86
C ARG A 145 -10.07 -7.44 -8.24
N LEU A 146 -9.04 -7.03 -8.98
CA LEU A 146 -9.08 -6.16 -10.16
C LEU A 146 -9.82 -6.74 -11.38
N SER A 147 -10.34 -7.96 -11.34
CA SER A 147 -11.09 -8.52 -12.47
C SER A 147 -12.57 -8.12 -12.53
N ARG A 148 -13.17 -7.58 -11.46
CA ARG A 148 -14.62 -7.25 -11.45
C ARG A 148 -14.99 -5.77 -11.40
N TYR A 149 -14.11 -4.88 -10.92
CA TYR A 149 -14.38 -3.43 -10.90
C TYR A 149 -13.07 -2.64 -11.08
N LYS A 150 -12.86 -2.07 -12.28
CA LYS A 150 -11.81 -1.07 -12.55
C LYS A 150 -12.35 0.28 -12.06
N LEU A 151 -11.60 1.00 -11.21
CA LEU A 151 -11.99 2.36 -10.83
C LEU A 151 -12.26 3.20 -12.09
N SER A 152 -13.35 3.94 -12.10
CA SER A 152 -13.67 4.85 -13.19
C SER A 152 -12.63 5.98 -13.26
N PRO A 153 -12.47 6.65 -14.41
CA PRO A 153 -11.60 7.83 -14.50
C PRO A 153 -11.91 8.89 -13.44
N ALA A 154 -13.19 9.10 -13.11
CA ALA A 154 -13.62 10.04 -12.08
C ALA A 154 -13.15 9.62 -10.68
N GLN A 155 -13.20 8.34 -10.36
CA GLN A 155 -12.73 7.80 -9.09
C GLN A 155 -11.21 7.92 -8.95
N TRP A 156 -10.45 7.67 -10.03
CA TRP A 156 -9.01 7.92 -10.06
C TRP A 156 -8.67 9.40 -9.84
N SER A 157 -9.36 10.30 -10.53
CA SER A 157 -9.15 11.75 -10.36
C SER A 157 -9.42 12.18 -8.93
N ALA A 158 -10.47 11.63 -8.32
CA ALA A 158 -10.81 11.97 -6.95
C ALA A 158 -9.82 11.40 -5.94
N LEU A 159 -9.34 10.16 -6.13
CA LEU A 159 -8.26 9.59 -5.32
C LEU A 159 -7.00 10.47 -5.39
N VAL A 160 -6.58 10.87 -6.59
CA VAL A 160 -5.44 11.78 -6.78
C VAL A 160 -5.65 13.09 -6.01
N PHE A 161 -6.85 13.67 -6.10
CA PHE A 161 -7.16 14.91 -5.40
C PHE A 161 -6.98 14.78 -3.87
N ILE A 162 -7.44 13.69 -3.28
CA ILE A 162 -7.34 13.46 -1.83
C ILE A 162 -5.88 13.32 -1.41
N LEU A 163 -5.11 12.52 -2.15
CA LEU A 163 -3.69 12.29 -1.84
C LEU A 163 -2.86 13.57 -1.99
N LEU A 164 -3.24 14.45 -2.90
CA LEU A 164 -2.60 15.77 -3.03
C LEU A 164 -3.03 16.76 -1.96
N SER A 165 -4.17 16.53 -1.29
CA SER A 165 -4.69 17.38 -0.21
C SER A 165 -4.22 16.93 1.18
N SER A 166 -3.73 15.70 1.30
CA SER A 166 -3.15 15.12 2.51
C SER A 166 -1.67 15.48 2.61
N GLU A 167 -1.25 16.22 3.64
CA GLU A 167 0.17 16.57 3.82
C GLU A 167 1.04 15.34 4.12
N GLU A 168 0.50 14.32 4.81
CA GLU A 168 1.24 13.13 5.23
C GLU A 168 1.64 12.23 4.04
N ASP A 169 0.76 12.09 3.05
CA ASP A 169 0.97 11.21 1.89
C ASP A 169 2.00 11.78 0.88
N LEU A 170 2.33 13.07 1.00
CA LEU A 170 3.29 13.75 0.13
C LEU A 170 4.73 13.64 0.63
N GLU A 171 4.98 13.17 1.86
CA GLU A 171 6.36 12.91 2.28
C GLU A 171 6.86 11.58 1.70
N VAL A 172 6.08 10.50 1.86
CA VAL A 172 6.45 9.19 1.30
C VAL A 172 5.25 8.51 0.64
N PHE A 173 5.25 8.53 -0.69
CA PHE A 173 4.26 7.83 -1.49
C PHE A 173 4.72 6.40 -1.81
N ASP A 174 3.91 5.42 -1.43
CA ASP A 174 4.15 4.00 -1.71
C ASP A 174 3.06 3.46 -2.63
N LEU A 175 3.45 3.12 -3.86
CA LEU A 175 2.52 2.67 -4.89
C LEU A 175 1.85 1.33 -4.52
N LYS A 176 2.51 0.48 -3.73
CA LYS A 176 1.96 -0.82 -3.29
C LYS A 176 0.77 -0.69 -2.35
N LYS A 177 0.61 0.44 -1.66
CA LYS A 177 -0.60 0.72 -0.86
C LYS A 177 -1.86 0.82 -1.72
N TYR A 178 -1.68 1.12 -3.01
CA TYR A 178 -2.76 1.20 -3.98
C TYR A 178 -2.71 -0.02 -4.88
N SER A 179 -1.72 -0.12 -5.77
CA SER A 179 -1.59 -1.27 -6.67
C SER A 179 -0.19 -1.32 -7.26
N ALA A 180 0.45 -2.49 -7.15
CA ALA A 180 1.74 -2.79 -7.76
C ALA A 180 1.61 -3.01 -9.29
N SER A 181 1.24 -1.95 -10.02
CA SER A 181 1.02 -2.01 -11.47
C SER A 181 1.39 -0.71 -12.20
N GLU A 182 1.77 -0.86 -13.46
CA GLU A 182 2.03 0.27 -14.36
C GLU A 182 0.78 1.15 -14.57
N GLU A 183 -0.43 0.59 -14.67
CA GLU A 183 -1.64 1.42 -14.81
C GLU A 183 -1.84 2.33 -13.58
N ALA A 184 -1.62 1.80 -12.37
CA ALA A 184 -1.73 2.60 -11.15
C ALA A 184 -0.65 3.70 -11.11
N LEU A 185 0.58 3.39 -11.52
CA LEU A 185 1.64 4.39 -11.67
C LEU A 185 1.17 5.54 -12.56
N LEU A 186 0.66 5.22 -13.76
CA LEU A 186 0.23 6.23 -14.73
C LEU A 186 -0.91 7.11 -14.20
N ARG A 187 -1.84 6.53 -13.44
CA ARG A 187 -2.95 7.27 -12.82
C ARG A 187 -2.51 8.16 -11.66
N LEU A 188 -1.43 7.78 -10.95
CA LEU A 188 -0.95 8.44 -9.74
C LEU A 188 0.31 9.29 -9.96
N LEU A 189 0.76 9.49 -11.21
CA LEU A 189 1.86 10.41 -11.54
C LEU A 189 1.74 11.79 -10.89
N PRO A 190 0.55 12.43 -10.80
CA PRO A 190 0.43 13.72 -10.12
C PRO A 190 0.85 13.67 -8.65
N VAL A 191 0.51 12.57 -7.95
CA VAL A 191 0.88 12.36 -6.55
C VAL A 191 2.38 12.13 -6.43
N ILE A 192 2.97 11.29 -7.29
CA ILE A 192 4.41 11.03 -7.33
C ILE A 192 5.20 12.32 -7.55
N LYS A 193 4.73 13.17 -8.47
CA LYS A 193 5.34 14.48 -8.74
C LYS A 193 5.31 15.42 -7.53
N ALA A 194 4.23 15.37 -6.75
CA ALA A 194 4.06 16.18 -5.56
C ALA A 194 4.77 15.60 -4.32
N SER A 195 5.22 14.35 -4.38
CA SER A 195 5.82 13.65 -3.25
C SER A 195 7.32 13.96 -3.11
N ASN A 196 7.85 13.91 -1.89
CA ASN A 196 9.28 13.98 -1.61
C ASN A 196 9.97 12.64 -1.96
N LYS A 197 9.37 11.54 -1.51
CA LYS A 197 9.85 10.18 -1.74
C LYS A 197 8.81 9.31 -2.44
N ALA A 198 9.22 8.53 -3.43
CA ALA A 198 8.37 7.56 -4.11
C ALA A 198 8.96 6.15 -4.04
N ARG A 199 8.22 5.23 -3.41
CA ARG A 199 8.54 3.79 -3.35
C ARG A 199 7.77 3.06 -4.42
N LEU A 200 8.49 2.70 -5.48
CA LEU A 200 7.96 2.01 -6.66
C LEU A 200 8.59 0.62 -6.85
N SER A 201 9.34 0.14 -5.85
CA SER A 201 10.04 -1.14 -5.90
C SER A 201 9.08 -2.31 -6.12
N GLY A 202 9.36 -3.19 -7.08
CA GLY A 202 8.57 -4.39 -7.36
C GLY A 202 7.11 -4.11 -7.72
N CYS A 203 6.86 -3.07 -8.52
CA CYS A 203 5.53 -2.64 -8.97
C CYS A 203 5.21 -3.06 -10.42
N ASN A 204 5.93 -4.04 -10.96
CA ASN A 204 5.79 -4.53 -12.34
C ASN A 204 5.96 -3.40 -13.37
N LEU A 205 6.90 -2.50 -13.13
CA LEU A 205 7.20 -1.37 -14.01
C LEU A 205 8.11 -1.79 -15.16
N SER A 206 7.97 -1.07 -16.28
CA SER A 206 8.66 -1.33 -17.54
C SER A 206 9.33 -0.07 -18.10
N GLU A 207 9.88 -0.15 -19.31
CA GLU A 207 10.36 1.02 -20.06
C GLU A 207 9.29 2.11 -20.22
N ARG A 208 8.02 1.73 -20.45
CA ARG A 208 6.91 2.70 -20.56
C ARG A 208 6.70 3.48 -19.27
N SER A 209 6.87 2.82 -18.13
CA SER A 209 6.85 3.46 -16.82
C SER A 209 8.00 4.47 -16.67
N CYS A 210 9.19 4.15 -17.19
CA CYS A 210 10.34 5.08 -17.19
C CYS A 210 10.03 6.33 -18.02
N ALA A 211 9.44 6.20 -19.22
CA ALA A 211 9.04 7.35 -20.03
C ALA A 211 8.05 8.28 -19.29
N ALA A 212 7.11 7.71 -18.55
CA ALA A 212 6.18 8.48 -17.73
C ALA A 212 6.89 9.19 -16.57
N LEU A 213 7.81 8.51 -15.89
CA LEU A 213 8.61 9.08 -14.81
C LEU A 213 9.59 10.15 -15.29
N SER A 214 10.13 10.04 -16.50
CA SER A 214 10.93 11.09 -17.13
C SER A 214 10.17 12.42 -17.18
N SER A 215 8.86 12.40 -17.48
CA SER A 215 8.02 13.61 -17.44
C SER A 215 7.85 14.22 -16.05
N VAL A 216 7.98 13.40 -15.00
CA VAL A 216 7.96 13.85 -13.60
C VAL A 216 9.30 14.48 -13.24
N LEU A 217 10.41 13.80 -13.57
CA LEU A 217 11.78 14.26 -13.29
C LEU A 217 12.12 15.56 -14.04
N SER A 218 11.61 15.73 -15.25
CA SER A 218 11.83 16.91 -16.09
C SER A 218 11.02 18.13 -15.65
N SER A 219 10.08 17.98 -14.72
CA SER A 219 9.19 19.08 -14.35
C SER A 219 9.78 19.96 -13.25
N GLN A 220 9.86 21.27 -13.50
CA GLN A 220 10.27 22.28 -12.50
C GLN A 220 9.50 22.23 -11.17
N PHE A 221 8.24 21.77 -11.21
CA PHE A 221 7.35 21.66 -10.04
C PHE A 221 7.47 20.33 -9.30
N SER A 222 8.35 19.43 -9.74
CA SER A 222 8.58 18.17 -9.05
C SER A 222 9.22 18.40 -7.68
N ARG A 223 8.62 17.79 -6.66
CA ARG A 223 9.14 17.76 -5.29
C ARG A 223 10.00 16.52 -5.03
N LEU A 224 10.04 15.58 -5.97
CA LEU A 224 10.71 14.29 -5.81
C LEU A 224 12.21 14.49 -5.56
N ARG A 225 12.70 13.89 -4.48
CA ARG A 225 14.11 13.81 -4.09
C ARG A 225 14.60 12.38 -4.00
N ASP A 226 13.72 11.44 -3.70
CA ASP A 226 14.06 10.06 -3.41
C ASP A 226 13.17 9.12 -4.23
N LEU A 227 13.77 8.32 -5.12
CA LEU A 227 13.04 7.43 -6.04
C LEU A 227 13.60 6.01 -5.96
N ASP A 228 12.79 5.10 -5.42
CA ASP A 228 13.11 3.67 -5.38
C ASP A 228 12.34 2.92 -6.48
N LEU A 229 13.08 2.49 -7.50
CA LEU A 229 12.60 1.71 -8.65
C LEU A 229 13.04 0.25 -8.61
N SER A 230 13.59 -0.22 -7.48
CA SER A 230 14.17 -1.55 -7.36
C SER A 230 13.25 -2.67 -7.83
N ASN A 231 13.80 -3.81 -8.25
CA ASN A 231 13.02 -5.01 -8.60
C ASN A 231 11.96 -4.81 -9.69
N ASN A 232 12.16 -3.88 -10.61
CA ASN A 232 11.35 -3.72 -11.82
C ASN A 232 12.18 -4.08 -13.06
N ASN A 233 11.54 -4.58 -14.12
CA ASN A 233 12.25 -5.05 -15.32
C ASN A 233 12.52 -3.87 -16.30
N LEU A 234 13.26 -2.86 -15.83
CA LEU A 234 13.46 -1.60 -16.57
C LEU A 234 14.45 -1.75 -17.72
N GLN A 235 15.48 -2.57 -17.54
CA GLN A 235 16.56 -2.80 -18.50
C GLN A 235 17.32 -1.50 -18.87
N ASP A 236 18.30 -1.59 -19.76
CA ASP A 236 19.09 -0.43 -20.17
C ASP A 236 18.26 0.61 -20.94
N SER A 237 17.19 0.21 -21.64
CA SER A 237 16.31 1.14 -22.36
C SER A 237 15.56 2.06 -21.41
N GLY A 238 14.98 1.52 -20.33
CA GLY A 238 14.35 2.32 -19.28
C GLY A 238 15.34 3.26 -18.60
N VAL A 239 16.55 2.77 -18.29
CA VAL A 239 17.61 3.59 -17.67
C VAL A 239 18.06 4.72 -18.59
N LYS A 240 18.15 4.50 -19.90
CA LYS A 240 18.48 5.56 -20.88
C LYS A 240 17.46 6.71 -20.84
N LEU A 241 16.17 6.41 -20.74
CA LEU A 241 15.11 7.43 -20.62
C LEU A 241 15.23 8.24 -19.33
N LEU A 242 15.55 7.60 -18.21
CA LEU A 242 15.76 8.28 -16.93
C LEU A 242 17.04 9.11 -16.95
N SER A 243 18.12 8.57 -17.53
CA SER A 243 19.43 9.22 -17.62
C SER A 243 19.37 10.54 -18.38
N ALA A 244 18.60 10.60 -19.47
CA ALA A 244 18.40 11.84 -20.22
C ALA A 244 17.86 12.98 -19.34
N GLU A 245 16.94 12.68 -18.41
CA GLU A 245 16.36 13.67 -17.51
C GLU A 245 17.24 13.94 -16.28
N LEU A 246 18.03 12.97 -15.80
CA LEU A 246 19.00 13.19 -14.72
C LEU A 246 20.09 14.20 -15.11
N ALA A 247 20.36 14.35 -16.42
CA ALA A 247 21.25 15.37 -16.95
C ALA A 247 20.60 16.77 -17.03
N SER A 248 19.28 16.87 -16.82
CA SER A 248 18.54 18.13 -16.89
C SER A 248 18.76 18.97 -15.63
N PRO A 249 18.97 20.29 -15.75
CA PRO A 249 19.08 21.20 -14.59
C PRO A 249 17.78 21.33 -13.80
N GLN A 250 16.65 20.83 -14.33
CA GLN A 250 15.36 20.83 -13.63
C GLN A 250 15.19 19.61 -12.72
N CYS A 251 16.00 18.56 -12.91
CA CYS A 251 15.92 17.34 -12.13
C CYS A 251 16.56 17.55 -10.76
N LYS A 252 15.73 17.50 -9.71
CA LYS A 252 16.16 17.73 -8.33
C LYS A 252 16.37 16.42 -7.55
N LEU A 253 16.42 15.28 -8.24
CA LEU A 253 16.51 13.97 -7.61
C LEU A 253 17.89 13.82 -6.93
N GLU A 254 17.88 13.41 -5.67
CA GLU A 254 19.07 13.24 -4.82
C GLU A 254 19.41 11.76 -4.60
N THR A 255 18.39 10.90 -4.53
CA THR A 255 18.57 9.47 -4.33
C THR A 255 17.79 8.68 -5.39
N LEU A 256 18.47 7.73 -6.01
CA LEU A 256 17.90 6.83 -7.00
C LEU A 256 18.34 5.39 -6.72
N SER A 257 17.37 4.52 -6.45
CA SER A 257 17.62 3.07 -6.40
C SER A 257 17.08 2.38 -7.64
N LEU A 258 18.00 1.76 -8.37
CA LEU A 258 17.76 0.92 -9.55
C LEU A 258 18.19 -0.53 -9.27
N SER A 259 18.17 -0.91 -8.00
CA SER A 259 18.67 -2.19 -7.55
C SER A 259 17.82 -3.34 -8.11
N GLY A 260 18.43 -4.32 -8.76
CA GLY A 260 17.66 -5.44 -9.32
C GLY A 260 16.83 -5.08 -10.56
N CYS A 261 17.28 -4.14 -11.40
CA CYS A 261 16.53 -3.64 -12.56
C CYS A 261 16.94 -4.22 -13.93
N LEU A 262 17.76 -5.28 -13.94
CA LEU A 262 18.29 -5.92 -15.16
C LEU A 262 19.20 -4.99 -15.97
N ILE A 263 19.99 -4.19 -15.27
CA ILE A 263 20.87 -3.18 -15.87
C ILE A 263 22.22 -3.83 -16.22
N THR A 264 22.72 -3.51 -17.42
CA THR A 264 24.02 -3.93 -17.88
C THR A 264 25.03 -2.77 -17.88
N GLU A 265 26.20 -3.00 -18.45
CA GLU A 265 27.21 -1.95 -18.70
C GLU A 265 26.67 -0.78 -19.53
N ASP A 266 25.79 -1.04 -20.50
CA ASP A 266 25.20 -0.01 -21.37
C ASP A 266 24.34 1.00 -20.59
N GLY A 267 23.52 0.50 -19.66
CA GLY A 267 22.71 1.35 -18.78
C GLY A 267 23.59 2.15 -17.84
N CYS A 268 24.66 1.53 -17.30
CA CYS A 268 25.62 2.22 -16.44
C CYS A 268 26.39 3.33 -17.18
N THR A 269 26.74 3.10 -18.44
CA THR A 269 27.36 4.11 -19.31
C THR A 269 26.44 5.31 -19.51
N SER A 270 25.15 5.06 -19.68
CA SER A 270 24.13 6.12 -19.84
C SER A 270 23.99 6.95 -18.56
N LEU A 271 23.99 6.29 -17.40
CA LEU A 271 23.98 6.96 -16.09
C LEU A 271 25.24 7.79 -15.86
N ALA A 272 26.42 7.24 -16.14
CA ALA A 272 27.69 7.94 -15.97
C ALA A 272 27.74 9.22 -16.83
N SER A 273 27.28 9.15 -18.09
CA SER A 273 27.16 10.31 -18.97
C SER A 273 26.25 11.40 -18.39
N ALA A 274 25.09 11.01 -17.84
CA ALA A 274 24.16 11.94 -17.21
C ALA A 274 24.74 12.63 -15.97
N LEU A 275 25.46 11.87 -15.12
CA LEU A 275 26.08 12.40 -13.90
C LEU A 275 27.26 13.34 -14.20
N ASN A 276 27.96 13.13 -15.31
CA ASN A 276 29.06 14.00 -15.77
C ASN A 276 28.58 15.35 -16.35
N SER A 277 27.28 15.57 -16.52
CA SER A 277 26.73 16.82 -17.10
C SER A 277 26.82 18.04 -16.18
N ASN A 278 27.33 17.90 -14.94
CA ASN A 278 27.43 18.94 -13.90
C ASN A 278 26.10 19.56 -13.42
N HIS A 279 24.97 19.12 -13.97
CA HIS A 279 23.63 19.57 -13.58
C HIS A 279 22.92 18.61 -12.62
N SER A 280 23.44 17.40 -12.45
CA SER A 280 22.81 16.39 -11.61
C SER A 280 22.87 16.77 -10.12
N HIS A 281 21.76 16.56 -9.42
CA HIS A 281 21.64 16.68 -7.98
C HIS A 281 21.83 15.34 -7.24
N LEU A 282 22.10 14.26 -7.98
CA LEU A 282 22.15 12.91 -7.43
C LEU A 282 23.36 12.73 -6.50
N ARG A 283 23.07 12.28 -5.27
CA ARG A 283 24.02 11.99 -4.19
C ARG A 283 24.14 10.50 -3.91
N GLU A 284 23.04 9.76 -4.06
CA GLU A 284 23.00 8.34 -3.78
C GLU A 284 22.45 7.56 -4.98
N LEU A 285 23.23 6.58 -5.44
CA LEU A 285 22.86 5.68 -6.52
C LEU A 285 23.06 4.23 -6.08
N ASP A 286 21.98 3.46 -6.10
CA ASP A 286 22.02 2.03 -5.83
C ASP A 286 21.74 1.22 -7.10
N LEU A 287 22.77 0.52 -7.57
CA LEU A 287 22.80 -0.39 -8.70
C LEU A 287 23.04 -1.84 -8.28
N SER A 288 22.99 -2.16 -6.98
CA SER A 288 23.14 -3.53 -6.48
C SER A 288 22.18 -4.49 -7.18
N TYR A 289 22.53 -5.77 -7.23
CA TYR A 289 21.77 -6.82 -7.91
C TYR A 289 21.53 -6.54 -9.40
N ASN A 290 22.53 -5.98 -10.09
CA ASN A 290 22.55 -5.83 -11.55
C ASN A 290 23.86 -6.42 -12.13
N HIS A 291 24.11 -6.19 -13.41
CA HIS A 291 25.38 -6.54 -14.06
C HIS A 291 26.06 -5.31 -14.68
N PRO A 292 26.52 -4.36 -13.86
CA PRO A 292 27.09 -3.10 -14.34
C PRO A 292 28.37 -3.23 -15.18
N GLY A 293 29.04 -4.40 -15.14
CA GLY A 293 30.33 -4.61 -15.81
C GLY A 293 31.48 -3.83 -15.15
N GLU A 294 32.72 -4.23 -15.43
CA GLU A 294 33.89 -3.52 -14.91
C GLU A 294 33.99 -2.11 -15.50
N ALA A 295 33.68 -1.93 -16.79
CA ALA A 295 33.79 -0.63 -17.43
C ALA A 295 32.68 0.32 -16.95
N GLY A 296 31.45 -0.17 -16.76
CA GLY A 296 30.36 0.64 -16.21
C GLY A 296 30.64 1.11 -14.79
N ILE A 297 31.16 0.24 -13.91
CA ILE A 297 31.59 0.65 -12.56
C ILE A 297 32.76 1.61 -12.61
N LYS A 298 33.74 1.37 -13.50
CA LYS A 298 34.85 2.30 -13.70
C LYS A 298 34.31 3.69 -14.06
N GLN A 299 33.44 3.81 -15.08
CA GLN A 299 32.89 5.10 -15.49
C GLN A 299 32.11 5.82 -14.38
N LEU A 300 31.32 5.09 -13.58
CA LEU A 300 30.57 5.65 -12.45
C LEU A 300 31.46 6.03 -11.25
N SER A 301 32.66 5.47 -11.15
CA SER A 301 33.61 5.74 -10.06
C SER A 301 34.73 6.71 -10.43
N THR A 302 35.05 6.88 -11.72
CA THR A 302 36.20 7.66 -12.22
C THR A 302 36.06 9.18 -12.07
N THR A 303 34.96 9.69 -11.53
CA THR A 303 34.70 11.14 -11.47
C THR A 303 34.88 11.76 -10.08
N ARG A 304 35.41 11.02 -9.09
CA ARG A 304 35.64 11.54 -7.73
C ARG A 304 36.65 12.69 -7.61
N GLU A 305 37.43 12.95 -8.66
CA GLU A 305 38.40 14.05 -8.71
C GLU A 305 37.81 15.34 -9.30
N ASP A 306 36.58 15.31 -9.85
CA ASP A 306 35.90 16.51 -10.34
C ASP A 306 35.22 17.24 -9.16
N PRO A 307 35.52 18.52 -8.90
CA PRO A 307 34.88 19.31 -7.84
C PRO A 307 33.37 19.50 -8.04
N HIS A 308 32.84 19.23 -9.23
CA HIS A 308 31.42 19.28 -9.54
C HIS A 308 30.70 17.93 -9.37
N TRP A 309 31.45 16.84 -9.11
CA TRP A 309 30.87 15.55 -8.81
C TRP A 309 30.18 15.53 -7.44
N ARG A 310 28.93 15.05 -7.40
CA ARG A 310 28.08 15.10 -6.19
C ARG A 310 27.65 13.74 -5.64
N LEU A 311 28.02 12.65 -6.32
CA LEU A 311 27.62 11.32 -5.89
C LEU A 311 28.44 10.89 -4.66
N ASP A 312 27.84 11.05 -3.49
CA ASP A 312 28.38 10.69 -2.19
C ASP A 312 28.48 9.15 -2.04
N THR A 313 27.43 8.44 -2.46
CA THR A 313 27.29 6.99 -2.29
C THR A 313 26.94 6.29 -3.60
N LEU A 314 27.77 5.32 -3.99
CA LEU A 314 27.49 4.37 -5.06
C LEU A 314 27.47 2.95 -4.48
N ARG A 315 26.33 2.26 -4.61
CA ARG A 315 26.20 0.83 -4.26
C ARG A 315 26.10 0.03 -5.55
N ALA A 316 27.06 -0.85 -5.81
CA ALA A 316 27.08 -1.68 -7.01
C ALA A 316 27.00 -3.18 -6.72
N GLU A 317 27.31 -3.58 -5.49
CA GLU A 317 27.37 -4.99 -5.08
C GLU A 317 26.14 -5.39 -4.26
N PRO A 318 25.68 -6.65 -4.37
CA PRO A 318 26.24 -7.71 -5.22
C PRO A 318 25.96 -7.50 -6.71
N ALA A 319 26.95 -7.77 -7.57
CA ALA A 319 26.84 -7.67 -9.03
C ALA A 319 27.05 -9.03 -9.72
N GLY A 320 26.68 -9.12 -11.00
CA GLY A 320 26.94 -10.31 -11.81
C GLY A 320 25.81 -10.68 -12.78
N VAL A 321 26.16 -11.48 -13.78
CA VAL A 321 25.23 -11.94 -14.83
C VAL A 321 24.03 -12.69 -14.26
N GLN A 322 24.17 -13.35 -13.09
CA GLN A 322 23.07 -14.04 -12.44
C GLN A 322 21.89 -13.11 -12.08
N TRP A 323 22.14 -11.81 -11.91
CA TRP A 323 21.10 -10.83 -11.58
C TRP A 323 20.33 -10.29 -12.78
N LEU A 324 20.72 -10.67 -14.00
CA LEU A 324 19.97 -10.43 -15.23
C LEU A 324 18.82 -11.42 -15.44
N THR A 325 18.49 -12.22 -14.43
CA THR A 325 17.26 -13.02 -14.40
C THR A 325 16.09 -12.13 -13.94
N PRO A 326 14.98 -12.05 -14.71
CA PRO A 326 13.80 -11.28 -14.32
C PRO A 326 13.11 -11.81 -13.06
N GLY A 327 12.43 -10.91 -12.33
CA GLY A 327 11.58 -11.26 -11.19
C GLY A 327 12.34 -11.60 -9.89
N LEU A 328 11.58 -12.00 -8.88
CA LEU A 328 12.11 -12.22 -7.51
C LEU A 328 12.89 -13.52 -7.36
N ARG A 329 12.74 -14.48 -8.28
CA ARG A 329 13.43 -15.77 -8.23
C ARG A 329 14.95 -15.65 -8.32
N LYS A 330 15.50 -14.52 -8.78
CA LYS A 330 16.94 -14.26 -8.71
C LYS A 330 17.49 -14.22 -7.28
N TYR A 331 16.63 -13.91 -6.29
CA TYR A 331 16.99 -13.88 -4.86
C TYR A 331 16.78 -15.22 -4.16
N SER A 332 16.61 -16.29 -4.93
CA SER A 332 16.37 -17.64 -4.46
C SER A 332 17.40 -18.07 -3.41
N CYS A 333 16.90 -18.37 -2.22
CA CYS A 333 17.70 -18.85 -1.09
C CYS A 333 17.21 -20.23 -0.65
N ARG A 334 18.16 -21.11 -0.29
CA ARG A 334 17.87 -22.43 0.26
C ARG A 334 17.76 -22.34 1.77
N LEU A 335 16.63 -22.80 2.32
CA LEU A 335 16.38 -22.81 3.76
C LEU A 335 16.63 -24.20 4.36
N THR A 336 17.15 -24.20 5.58
CA THR A 336 17.44 -25.39 6.38
C THR A 336 16.72 -25.29 7.72
N ILE A 337 15.87 -26.27 8.02
CA ILE A 337 15.15 -26.33 9.29
C ILE A 337 16.13 -26.56 10.45
N ASP A 338 16.02 -25.76 11.51
CA ASP A 338 16.77 -25.97 12.75
C ASP A 338 16.04 -26.98 13.63
N THR A 339 16.51 -28.24 13.59
CA THR A 339 15.95 -29.37 14.36
C THR A 339 15.95 -29.16 15.88
N ASN A 340 16.79 -28.25 16.39
CA ASN A 340 16.83 -27.90 17.80
C ASN A 340 15.63 -27.06 18.23
N THR A 341 14.98 -26.37 17.29
CA THR A 341 13.82 -25.52 17.59
C THR A 341 12.48 -26.27 17.46
N VAL A 342 12.45 -27.37 16.71
CA VAL A 342 11.22 -28.06 16.29
C VAL A 342 10.39 -28.55 17.48
N ASN A 343 9.14 -28.12 17.56
CA ASN A 343 8.23 -28.65 18.56
C ASN A 343 8.02 -30.18 18.40
N ARG A 344 7.87 -30.91 19.51
CA ARG A 344 7.74 -32.38 19.49
C ARG A 344 6.49 -32.89 18.76
N ASN A 345 5.49 -32.07 18.49
CA ASN A 345 4.32 -32.45 17.67
C ASN A 345 4.52 -32.20 16.16
N LEU A 346 5.72 -31.79 15.72
CA LEU A 346 6.02 -31.58 14.31
C LEU A 346 6.93 -32.69 13.80
N LYS A 347 6.50 -33.38 12.74
CA LYS A 347 7.28 -34.43 12.09
C LYS A 347 7.97 -33.88 10.85
N LEU A 348 9.29 -34.06 10.79
CA LEU A 348 10.10 -33.78 9.61
C LEU A 348 10.14 -35.01 8.70
N SER A 349 10.02 -34.77 7.39
CA SER A 349 10.12 -35.77 6.34
C SER A 349 10.70 -35.15 5.07
N ASP A 350 10.95 -35.96 4.04
CA ASP A 350 11.50 -35.52 2.75
C ASP A 350 12.79 -34.71 2.92
N ASN A 351 13.81 -35.35 3.50
CA ASN A 351 15.10 -34.71 3.83
C ASN A 351 14.96 -33.38 4.61
N ASN A 352 14.05 -33.37 5.59
CA ASN A 352 13.72 -32.22 6.44
C ASN A 352 13.13 -31.01 5.68
N ARG A 353 12.50 -31.23 4.54
CA ARG A 353 11.83 -30.16 3.78
C ARG A 353 10.32 -30.11 4.00
N LYS A 354 9.73 -31.24 4.37
CA LYS A 354 8.31 -31.34 4.70
C LYS A 354 8.11 -31.44 6.19
N VAL A 355 7.26 -30.56 6.72
CA VAL A 355 6.87 -30.47 8.12
C VAL A 355 5.39 -30.79 8.21
N THR A 356 5.02 -31.76 9.03
CA THR A 356 3.62 -32.16 9.24
C THR A 356 3.30 -32.07 10.73
N PHE A 357 2.12 -31.54 11.06
CA PHE A 357 1.61 -31.62 12.43
C PHE A 357 1.09 -33.04 12.72
N GLU A 358 1.56 -33.62 13.82
CA GLU A 358 1.17 -34.93 14.32
C GLU A 358 0.73 -34.84 15.79
N LYS A 359 -0.31 -35.60 16.15
CA LYS A 359 -0.75 -35.69 17.56
C LYS A 359 0.28 -36.42 18.42
N GLU A 360 1.02 -37.35 17.83
CA GLU A 360 2.05 -38.13 18.51
C GLU A 360 3.36 -37.35 18.64
N LEU A 361 3.99 -37.45 19.81
CA LEU A 361 5.25 -36.79 20.08
C LEU A 361 6.40 -37.48 19.33
N GLN A 362 7.15 -36.68 18.59
CA GLN A 362 8.36 -37.07 17.89
C GLN A 362 9.55 -37.12 18.86
N SER A 363 10.47 -38.06 18.60
CA SER A 363 11.65 -38.28 19.41
C SER A 363 12.78 -37.33 19.03
N TYR A 364 12.71 -36.08 19.50
CA TYR A 364 13.80 -35.12 19.41
C TYR A 364 14.58 -35.00 20.73
N PRO A 365 15.90 -34.74 20.70
CA PRO A 365 16.67 -34.42 21.90
C PRO A 365 16.15 -33.17 22.61
N ASP A 366 16.26 -33.09 23.93
CA ASP A 366 15.96 -31.85 24.64
C ASP A 366 16.94 -30.75 24.25
N HIS A 367 16.42 -29.53 24.10
CA HIS A 367 17.22 -28.36 23.71
C HIS A 367 16.58 -27.07 24.25
N PRO A 368 17.36 -26.09 24.76
CA PRO A 368 16.83 -24.83 25.27
C PRO A 368 16.05 -24.03 24.21
N ASP A 369 16.50 -24.08 22.94
CA ASP A 369 15.82 -23.39 21.83
C ASP A 369 14.56 -24.10 21.32
N ARG A 370 14.12 -25.22 21.89
CA ARG A 370 12.93 -25.95 21.42
C ARG A 370 11.64 -25.23 21.79
N PHE A 371 10.73 -25.06 20.82
CA PHE A 371 9.36 -24.62 21.10
C PHE A 371 8.61 -25.70 21.89
N GLU A 372 8.02 -25.33 23.03
CA GLU A 372 7.37 -26.28 23.94
C GLU A 372 5.85 -26.36 23.77
N CYS A 373 5.14 -25.25 24.03
CA CYS A 373 3.67 -25.26 24.02
C CYS A 373 3.07 -25.11 22.61
N TRP A 374 3.77 -24.39 21.73
CA TRP A 374 3.25 -24.01 20.42
C TRP A 374 3.93 -24.81 19.30
N TYR A 375 3.14 -25.28 18.34
CA TYR A 375 3.58 -26.16 17.24
C TYR A 375 4.34 -25.37 16.17
N GLN A 376 5.58 -24.99 16.49
CA GLN A 376 6.40 -24.08 15.68
C GLN A 376 7.84 -24.57 15.54
N LEU A 377 8.53 -24.02 14.55
CA LEU A 377 9.96 -24.17 14.34
C LEU A 377 10.55 -22.94 13.63
N LEU A 378 11.87 -22.82 13.71
CA LEU A 378 12.67 -21.87 12.92
C LEU A 378 13.61 -22.62 11.98
N CYS A 379 13.96 -21.98 10.87
CA CYS A 379 15.10 -22.31 10.06
C CYS A 379 16.39 -21.77 10.72
N ARG A 380 17.52 -22.37 10.39
CA ARG A 380 18.84 -21.98 10.92
C ARG A 380 19.41 -20.73 10.21
N ASP A 381 18.94 -20.45 8.99
CA ASP A 381 19.48 -19.40 8.13
C ASP A 381 19.04 -18.00 8.61
N GLY A 382 20.01 -17.24 9.14
CA GLY A 382 19.82 -15.84 9.52
C GLY A 382 19.94 -14.92 8.30
N LEU A 383 18.82 -14.40 7.81
CA LEU A 383 18.72 -13.57 6.62
C LEU A 383 19.11 -12.12 6.92
N THR A 384 20.08 -11.60 6.18
CA THR A 384 20.59 -10.21 6.31
C THR A 384 20.50 -9.39 5.01
N GLY A 385 20.33 -10.04 3.86
CA GLY A 385 20.18 -9.41 2.55
C GLY A 385 18.79 -9.61 1.96
N ARG A 386 18.73 -9.72 0.63
CA ARG A 386 17.51 -10.11 -0.10
C ARG A 386 17.41 -11.62 -0.24
N CYS A 387 16.27 -12.20 0.10
CA CYS A 387 16.04 -13.65 0.04
C CYS A 387 14.60 -13.94 -0.37
N TYR A 388 14.47 -14.92 -1.26
CA TYR A 388 13.22 -15.40 -1.82
C TYR A 388 13.10 -16.91 -1.65
N TRP A 389 11.97 -17.38 -1.15
CA TRP A 389 11.66 -18.81 -1.09
C TRP A 389 10.18 -19.08 -1.30
N GLU A 390 9.87 -20.31 -1.70
CA GLU A 390 8.51 -20.75 -2.01
C GLU A 390 8.14 -21.91 -1.08
N VAL A 391 6.90 -21.90 -0.60
CA VAL A 391 6.36 -22.94 0.26
C VAL A 391 5.02 -23.41 -0.25
N GLU A 392 4.85 -24.73 -0.28
CA GLU A 392 3.55 -25.36 -0.42
C GLU A 392 2.99 -25.64 0.97
N TRP A 393 1.71 -25.41 1.18
CA TRP A 393 1.06 -25.60 2.47
C TRP A 393 -0.22 -26.42 2.31
N LYS A 394 -0.72 -27.00 3.39
CA LYS A 394 -1.97 -27.76 3.40
C LYS A 394 -2.77 -27.48 4.66
N ASP A 395 -4.07 -27.27 4.46
CA ASP A 395 -5.11 -27.03 5.48
C ASP A 395 -4.91 -25.73 6.28
N LEU A 396 -3.99 -25.69 7.26
CA LEU A 396 -3.71 -24.52 8.07
C LEU A 396 -2.23 -24.42 8.42
N ALA A 397 -1.57 -23.34 7.98
CA ALA A 397 -0.15 -23.13 8.22
C ALA A 397 0.18 -21.65 8.50
N TYR A 398 1.17 -21.43 9.36
CA TYR A 398 1.77 -20.13 9.62
C TYR A 398 3.13 -20.06 8.95
N ILE A 399 3.32 -19.11 8.06
CA ILE A 399 4.56 -18.88 7.33
C ILE A 399 5.11 -17.55 7.82
N SER A 400 6.23 -17.62 8.53
CA SER A 400 6.70 -16.51 9.35
C SER A 400 8.15 -16.20 9.09
N VAL A 401 8.56 -14.98 9.45
CA VAL A 401 9.94 -14.65 9.74
C VAL A 401 9.99 -14.05 11.15
N SER A 402 11.08 -14.30 11.87
CA SER A 402 11.22 -13.84 13.24
C SER A 402 12.67 -13.54 13.59
N TYR A 403 12.90 -12.62 14.52
CA TYR A 403 14.18 -12.52 15.19
C TYR A 403 14.48 -13.79 16.01
N ARG A 404 15.77 -14.05 16.23
CA ARG A 404 16.19 -15.24 16.99
C ARG A 404 15.69 -15.22 18.44
N GLY A 405 15.43 -14.02 19.00
CA GLY A 405 15.02 -13.81 20.39
C GLY A 405 13.56 -14.11 20.73
N ILE A 406 12.74 -14.60 19.78
CA ILE A 406 11.33 -14.94 20.07
C ILE A 406 11.22 -15.90 21.26
N CYS A 407 10.23 -15.67 22.14
CA CYS A 407 9.93 -16.59 23.23
C CYS A 407 9.56 -17.98 22.69
N ARG A 408 10.06 -19.05 23.33
CA ARG A 408 9.76 -20.44 22.94
C ARG A 408 9.19 -21.30 24.06
N LYS A 409 9.04 -20.72 25.25
CA LYS A 409 8.75 -21.40 26.51
C LYS A 409 7.47 -20.83 27.14
N GLY A 410 6.59 -21.70 27.60
CA GLY A 410 5.29 -21.30 28.13
C GLY A 410 4.23 -21.05 27.06
N ASN A 411 3.04 -20.63 27.52
CA ASN A 411 1.81 -20.55 26.73
C ASN A 411 1.35 -19.10 26.44
N SER A 412 2.23 -18.11 26.59
CA SER A 412 1.88 -16.72 26.30
C SER A 412 1.84 -16.45 24.79
N ASN A 413 1.15 -15.37 24.42
CA ASN A 413 1.12 -14.86 23.04
C ASN A 413 2.51 -14.46 22.54
N ASP A 414 3.41 -14.05 23.43
CA ASP A 414 4.78 -13.67 23.07
C ASP A 414 5.55 -14.81 22.41
N CYS A 415 5.14 -16.06 22.65
CA CYS A 415 5.79 -17.24 22.11
C CYS A 415 5.14 -17.75 20.80
N VAL A 416 4.13 -17.05 20.27
CA VAL A 416 3.42 -17.40 19.01
C VAL A 416 3.82 -16.45 17.89
N PHE A 417 4.19 -16.98 16.74
CA PHE A 417 4.46 -16.20 15.54
C PHE A 417 3.29 -15.26 15.19
N GLY A 418 3.62 -14.00 14.94
CA GLY A 418 2.68 -12.92 14.61
C GLY A 418 2.00 -12.25 15.81
N TRP A 419 2.04 -12.87 17.00
CA TRP A 419 1.42 -12.33 18.23
C TRP A 419 2.42 -11.60 19.15
N ASN A 420 3.55 -11.20 18.57
CA ASN A 420 4.59 -10.42 19.24
C ASN A 420 5.21 -9.44 18.25
N ASN A 421 6.07 -8.56 18.76
CA ASN A 421 6.83 -7.60 17.96
C ASN A 421 8.14 -8.19 17.35
N HIS A 422 8.43 -9.48 17.58
CA HIS A 422 9.63 -10.16 17.07
C HIS A 422 9.36 -10.99 15.81
N SER A 423 8.12 -11.07 15.35
CA SER A 423 7.73 -11.93 14.23
C SER A 423 6.63 -11.33 13.37
N TRP A 424 6.67 -11.70 12.09
CA TRP A 424 5.72 -11.31 11.07
C TRP A 424 5.26 -12.55 10.34
N THR A 425 3.95 -12.69 10.17
CA THR A 425 3.37 -13.98 9.79
C THR A 425 2.27 -13.83 8.77
N LEU A 426 2.28 -14.70 7.77
CA LEU A 426 1.14 -15.04 6.94
C LEU A 426 0.51 -16.33 7.45
N CYS A 427 -0.72 -16.24 7.93
CA CYS A 427 -1.59 -17.37 8.21
C CYS A 427 -2.33 -17.76 6.93
N CYS A 428 -2.14 -19.01 6.52
CA CYS A 428 -2.77 -19.61 5.35
C CYS A 428 -3.81 -20.63 5.82
N SER A 429 -5.07 -20.43 5.44
CA SER A 429 -6.18 -21.31 5.78
C SER A 429 -6.97 -21.68 4.52
N ARG A 430 -7.27 -22.97 4.36
CA ARG A 430 -8.10 -23.46 3.26
C ARG A 430 -9.50 -22.82 3.26
N ASP A 431 -10.11 -22.68 4.43
CA ASP A 431 -11.48 -22.19 4.57
C ASP A 431 -11.57 -20.67 4.72
N ARG A 432 -10.56 -20.06 5.37
CA ARG A 432 -10.55 -18.62 5.68
C ARG A 432 -9.65 -17.80 4.76
N GLY A 433 -8.92 -18.40 3.82
CA GLY A 433 -8.00 -17.68 2.96
C GLY A 433 -6.73 -17.23 3.69
N TYR A 434 -6.34 -15.97 3.50
CA TYR A 434 -5.06 -15.44 3.99
C TYR A 434 -5.28 -14.37 5.05
N THR A 435 -4.44 -14.37 6.07
CA THR A 435 -4.47 -13.38 7.14
C THR A 435 -3.05 -13.07 7.56
N VAL A 436 -2.72 -11.80 7.79
CA VAL A 436 -1.40 -11.40 8.28
C VAL A 436 -1.46 -11.01 9.75
N CYS A 437 -0.43 -11.38 10.49
CA CYS A 437 -0.33 -11.15 11.93
C CYS A 437 1.02 -10.53 12.28
N HIS A 438 1.00 -9.45 13.06
CA HIS A 438 2.19 -8.85 13.67
C HIS A 438 1.79 -8.02 14.90
N ASN A 439 2.57 -8.10 15.97
CA ASN A 439 2.41 -7.26 17.17
C ASN A 439 0.98 -7.28 17.74
N ASN A 440 0.40 -8.48 17.89
CA ASN A 440 -0.97 -8.70 18.36
C ASN A 440 -2.07 -8.06 17.49
N ARG A 441 -1.73 -7.67 16.25
CA ARG A 441 -2.69 -7.19 15.26
C ARG A 441 -2.84 -8.22 14.16
N GLU A 442 -4.07 -8.42 13.75
CA GLU A 442 -4.45 -9.33 12.68
C GLU A 442 -5.16 -8.53 11.57
N THR A 443 -4.82 -8.80 10.31
CA THR A 443 -5.45 -8.15 9.16
C THR A 443 -5.83 -9.21 8.14
N TYR A 444 -7.12 -9.28 7.82
CA TYR A 444 -7.66 -10.24 6.86
C TYR A 444 -7.32 -9.81 5.42
N ILE A 445 -6.80 -10.73 4.62
CA ILE A 445 -6.50 -10.47 3.21
C ILE A 445 -7.65 -11.02 2.37
N SER A 446 -8.31 -10.10 1.68
CA SER A 446 -9.48 -10.34 0.85
C SER A 446 -9.17 -11.07 -0.48
N SER A 447 -8.63 -12.29 -0.44
CA SER A 447 -8.37 -13.12 -1.65
C SER A 447 -9.59 -13.95 -2.05
N SER A 448 -9.92 -13.98 -3.35
CA SER A 448 -10.86 -14.95 -3.90
C SER A 448 -10.31 -16.38 -3.76
N SER A 449 -11.13 -17.25 -3.20
CA SER A 449 -10.83 -18.61 -2.74
C SER A 449 -10.79 -19.66 -3.87
N SER A 450 -10.70 -19.24 -5.14
CA SER A 450 -10.88 -20.14 -6.29
C SER A 450 -9.58 -20.71 -6.88
N SER A 451 -8.47 -20.80 -6.13
CA SER A 451 -7.24 -21.39 -6.67
C SER A 451 -6.98 -22.78 -6.09
N SER A 452 -6.67 -23.72 -6.97
CA SER A 452 -6.22 -25.08 -6.67
C SER A 452 -4.75 -25.15 -6.20
N SER A 453 -4.03 -24.03 -6.15
CA SER A 453 -2.62 -23.99 -5.74
C SER A 453 -2.47 -23.49 -4.30
N TYR A 454 -2.06 -24.38 -3.39
CA TYR A 454 -1.72 -24.06 -2.01
C TYR A 454 -0.24 -23.67 -1.88
N ARG A 455 0.18 -22.70 -2.69
CA ARG A 455 1.59 -22.28 -2.76
C ARG A 455 1.71 -20.78 -2.59
N VAL A 456 2.63 -20.37 -1.73
CA VAL A 456 2.96 -18.97 -1.52
C VAL A 456 4.46 -18.76 -1.63
N ALA A 457 4.83 -17.57 -2.08
CA ALA A 457 6.21 -17.12 -2.09
C ALA A 457 6.42 -16.05 -1.03
N VAL A 458 7.61 -16.04 -0.45
CA VAL A 458 8.04 -15.05 0.53
C VAL A 458 9.28 -14.36 -0.02
N TYR A 459 9.28 -13.04 0.04
CA TYR A 459 10.41 -12.20 -0.31
C TYR A 459 10.74 -11.28 0.85
N VAL A 460 11.99 -11.29 1.27
CA VAL A 460 12.52 -10.39 2.29
C VAL A 460 13.58 -9.50 1.65
N ASP A 461 13.48 -8.20 1.88
CA ASP A 461 14.53 -7.22 1.65
C ASP A 461 14.93 -6.64 3.00
N CYS A 462 15.92 -7.26 3.66
CA CYS A 462 16.36 -6.82 4.98
C CYS A 462 16.89 -5.36 4.96
N PRO A 463 17.78 -4.96 4.03
CA PRO A 463 18.21 -3.56 3.93
C PRO A 463 17.09 -2.58 3.60
N GLY A 464 16.15 -2.98 2.72
CA GLY A 464 14.99 -2.16 2.35
C GLY A 464 13.89 -2.15 3.41
N GLY A 465 13.98 -2.98 4.44
CA GLY A 465 12.99 -3.04 5.51
C GLY A 465 11.64 -3.60 5.07
N THR A 466 11.61 -4.52 4.10
CA THR A 466 10.34 -5.08 3.60
C THR A 466 10.27 -6.60 3.68
N LEU A 467 9.09 -7.11 4.02
CA LEU A 467 8.72 -8.52 3.95
C LEU A 467 7.43 -8.62 3.15
N SER A 468 7.46 -9.30 2.01
CA SER A 468 6.34 -9.42 1.10
C SER A 468 5.94 -10.87 0.90
N PHE A 469 4.62 -11.09 0.90
CA PHE A 469 4.01 -12.39 0.65
C PHE A 469 3.27 -12.36 -0.68
N PHE A 470 3.35 -13.47 -1.42
CA PHE A 470 2.71 -13.61 -2.71
C PHE A 470 1.98 -14.95 -2.80
N LYS A 471 0.80 -14.93 -3.40
CA LYS A 471 0.11 -16.13 -3.85
C LYS A 471 0.65 -16.53 -5.22
N MET A 472 0.92 -17.81 -5.42
CA MET A 472 1.37 -18.34 -6.70
C MET A 472 0.21 -18.93 -7.50
N SER A 473 0.13 -18.61 -8.79
CA SER A 473 -0.80 -19.25 -9.74
C SER A 473 -0.16 -19.50 -11.08
N SER A 474 -0.08 -20.79 -11.47
CA SER A 474 0.51 -21.32 -12.70
C SER A 474 1.97 -20.90 -12.92
N ASP A 475 2.23 -19.62 -13.20
CA ASP A 475 3.56 -19.00 -13.35
C ASP A 475 3.58 -17.50 -12.93
N SER A 476 2.56 -17.04 -12.22
CA SER A 476 2.41 -15.63 -11.81
C SER A 476 2.44 -15.46 -10.29
N LEU A 477 3.07 -14.38 -9.84
CA LEU A 477 3.06 -13.93 -8.46
C LEU A 477 1.98 -12.86 -8.29
N SER A 478 0.96 -13.16 -7.50
CA SER A 478 -0.04 -12.18 -7.05
C SER A 478 0.35 -11.70 -5.66
N HIS A 479 0.63 -10.41 -5.51
CA HIS A 479 0.94 -9.81 -4.21
C HIS A 479 -0.21 -10.00 -3.22
N LEU A 480 0.12 -10.41 -2.00
CA LEU A 480 -0.84 -10.57 -0.90
C LEU A 480 -0.71 -9.43 0.11
N TYR A 481 0.51 -9.19 0.59
CA TYR A 481 0.77 -8.20 1.63
C TYR A 481 2.26 -7.87 1.74
N THR A 482 2.60 -6.65 2.13
CA THR A 482 3.96 -6.25 2.48
C THR A 482 3.97 -5.59 3.86
N PHE A 483 4.80 -6.12 4.76
CA PHE A 483 5.22 -5.41 5.96
C PHE A 483 6.38 -4.49 5.62
N THR A 484 6.33 -3.26 6.12
CA THR A 484 7.42 -2.27 6.02
C THR A 484 7.84 -1.88 7.42
N THR A 485 9.10 -2.13 7.77
CA THR A 485 9.67 -1.86 9.09
C THR A 485 11.20 -1.78 9.01
N THR A 486 11.84 -1.28 10.06
CA THR A 486 13.31 -1.38 10.17
C THR A 486 13.66 -2.66 10.90
N PHE A 487 14.30 -3.61 10.20
CA PHE A 487 14.80 -4.83 10.82
C PHE A 487 16.11 -4.55 11.56
N THR A 488 16.18 -4.93 12.83
CA THR A 488 17.31 -4.64 13.73
C THR A 488 18.26 -5.83 13.92
N GLU A 489 17.80 -7.03 13.55
CA GLU A 489 18.53 -8.28 13.72
C GLU A 489 18.32 -9.17 12.48
N PRO A 490 19.17 -10.20 12.26
CA PRO A 490 18.93 -11.20 11.23
C PRO A 490 17.56 -11.87 11.41
N LEU A 491 16.86 -12.06 10.30
CA LEU A 491 15.54 -12.70 10.27
C LEU A 491 15.67 -14.20 10.02
N TYR A 492 14.93 -15.00 10.76
CA TYR A 492 14.90 -16.45 10.64
C TYR A 492 13.52 -16.87 10.14
N PRO A 493 13.42 -17.50 8.96
CA PRO A 493 12.17 -18.09 8.50
C PRO A 493 11.65 -19.12 9.51
N GLY A 494 10.34 -19.22 9.66
CA GLY A 494 9.70 -20.12 10.61
C GLY A 494 8.35 -20.62 10.13
N PHE A 495 7.98 -21.81 10.60
CA PHE A 495 6.73 -22.46 10.27
C PHE A 495 5.97 -22.82 11.54
N GLY A 496 4.65 -22.60 11.53
CA GLY A 496 3.78 -22.90 12.66
C GLY A 496 2.46 -23.56 12.24
N PHE A 497 1.77 -24.17 13.20
CA PHE A 497 0.51 -24.90 12.98
C PHE A 497 -0.47 -24.70 14.14
N ARG A 498 -1.78 -24.88 13.88
CA ARG A 498 -2.84 -24.73 14.91
C ARG A 498 -3.54 -26.04 15.31
N GLY A 499 -2.80 -27.16 15.32
CA GLY A 499 -3.28 -28.44 15.85
C GLY A 499 -4.26 -29.21 14.96
N TRP A 500 -4.40 -28.81 13.69
CA TRP A 500 -5.27 -29.48 12.72
C TRP A 500 -4.55 -30.71 12.15
N PRO A 501 -5.11 -31.93 12.28
CA PRO A 501 -4.45 -33.15 11.82
C PRO A 501 -4.09 -33.07 10.34
N SER A 502 -2.90 -33.56 9.98
CA SER A 502 -2.40 -33.59 8.58
C SER A 502 -2.11 -32.24 7.92
N SER A 503 -2.15 -31.13 8.66
CA SER A 503 -1.65 -29.84 8.16
C SER A 503 -0.15 -29.97 7.91
N SER A 504 0.33 -29.42 6.79
CA SER A 504 1.74 -29.53 6.43
C SER A 504 2.25 -28.31 5.69
N VAL A 505 3.58 -28.12 5.75
CA VAL A 505 4.33 -27.15 4.94
C VAL A 505 5.48 -27.89 4.28
N VAL A 506 5.72 -27.61 3.01
CA VAL A 506 6.82 -28.14 2.21
C VAL A 506 7.62 -26.97 1.66
N LEU A 507 8.92 -26.92 1.99
CA LEU A 507 9.88 -26.03 1.32
C LEU A 507 10.06 -26.50 -0.12
N CYS A 508 9.69 -25.69 -1.11
CA CYS A 508 9.80 -26.07 -2.52
C CYS A 508 11.27 -26.07 -3.00
N GLU A 509 11.58 -26.89 -4.01
CA GLU A 509 12.86 -26.73 -4.72
C GLU A 509 12.76 -25.52 -5.63
N GLN A 510 13.86 -24.80 -5.73
CA GLN A 510 14.02 -23.77 -6.75
C GLN A 510 14.55 -24.47 -8.00
N SER A 511 13.70 -24.50 -9.03
CA SER A 511 14.01 -25.00 -10.38
C SER A 511 14.83 -24.01 -11.18
#